data_AF-A0A7C7VD60-F1
#
_entry.id   AF-A0A7C7VD60-F1
#
_cell.length_a   1.000
_cell.length_b   1.000
_cell.length_c   1.000
_cell.angle_alpha   90.00
_cell.angle_beta   90.00
_cell.angle_gamma   90.00
#
_symmetry.space_group_name_H-M   'P 1'
#
loop_
_entity.id
_entity.type
_entity.pdbx_description
1 polymer ?
#
loop_
_entity_poly.entity_id
_entity_poly.type
_entity_poly.pdbx_seq_one_letter_code
_entity_poly.pdbx_strand_id
1 'polypeptide(L)' 'LEDLTKVQAGILVEAAELVAPGGQLIYMTCSLFEAENEAQIAGFLARTPGWQIGATHIDTPLSASDGFFTAQLRRS' A
#
# COMPACT_ATOMS: atom_id res chain seq x y z
N LEU A 1 16.03 4.98 -3.66
CA LEU A 1 14.61 4.58 -3.81
C LEU A 1 14.44 3.07 -3.65
N GLU A 2 15.25 2.26 -4.33
CA GLU A 2 15.14 0.79 -4.26
C GLU A 2 15.18 0.22 -2.83
N ASP A 3 16.10 0.68 -1.99
CA ASP A 3 16.18 0.19 -0.60
C ASP A 3 14.92 0.52 0.21
N LEU A 4 14.35 1.71 0.01
CA LEU A 4 13.12 2.12 0.67
C LEU A 4 11.93 1.28 0.20
N THR A 5 11.82 1.05 -1.11
CA THR A 5 10.77 0.19 -1.67
C THR A 5 10.86 -1.26 -1.19
N LYS A 6 12.07 -1.78 -0.94
CA LYS A 6 12.25 -3.11 -0.35
C LYS A 6 11.78 -3.16 1.11
N VAL A 7 12.11 -2.14 1.90
CA VAL A 7 11.65 -2.02 3.30
C VAL A 7 10.12 -1.91 3.35
N GLN A 8 9.53 -1.05 2.52
CA GLN A 8 8.08 -0.90 2.40
C GLN A 8 7.39 -2.22 2.04
N ALA A 9 7.91 -2.94 1.04
CA ALA A 9 7.39 -4.25 0.65
C ALA A 9 7.45 -5.28 1.79
N GLY A 10 8.56 -5.31 2.53
CA GLY A 10 8.74 -6.20 3.69
C GLY A 10 7.72 -5.91 4.79
N ILE A 11 7.61 -4.65 5.21
CA ILE A 11 6.66 -4.21 6.23
C ILE A 11 5.22 -4.51 5.81
N LEU A 12 4.87 -4.31 4.53
CA LEU A 12 3.52 -4.58 4.04
C LEU A 12 3.16 -6.07 4.14
N VAL A 13 4.10 -6.98 3.84
CA VAL A 13 3.89 -8.42 3.99
C VAL A 13 3.76 -8.80 5.47
N GLU A 14 4.67 -8.32 6.33
CA GLU A 14 4.61 -8.61 7.77
C GLU A 14 3.31 -8.10 8.41
N ALA A 15 2.88 -6.88 8.06
CA ALA A 15 1.64 -6.31 8.57
C ALA A 15 0.41 -7.10 8.09
N ALA A 16 0.43 -7.63 6.87
CA ALA A 16 -0.66 -8.44 6.33
C ALA A 16 -0.89 -9.73 7.13
N GLU A 17 0.17 -10.35 7.66
CA GLU A 17 0.05 -11.57 8.48
C GLU A 17 -0.74 -11.33 9.78
N LEU A 18 -0.73 -10.10 10.29
CA LEU A 18 -1.39 -9.69 11.53
C LEU A 18 -2.89 -9.40 11.36
N VAL A 19 -3.39 -9.32 10.12
CA VAL A 19 -4.79 -8.97 9.85
C VAL A 19 -5.66 -10.23 9.83
N ALA A 20 -6.71 -10.27 10.66
CA ALA A 20 -7.64 -11.38 10.67
C ALA A 20 -8.36 -11.57 9.31
N PRO A 21 -8.82 -12.80 8.96
CA PRO A 21 -9.68 -13.02 7.79
C PRO A 21 -10.91 -12.08 7.80
N GLY A 22 -11.25 -11.51 6.65
CA GLY A 22 -12.29 -10.48 6.53
C GLY A 22 -11.88 -9.07 6.98
N GLY A 23 -10.69 -8.92 7.59
CA GLY A 23 -10.13 -7.66 8.06
C GLY A 23 -9.55 -6.77 6.94
N GLN A 24 -9.02 -5.62 7.34
CA GLN A 24 -8.49 -4.61 6.42
C GLN A 24 -7.10 -4.12 6.86
N LEU A 25 -6.27 -3.81 5.87
CA LEU A 25 -4.96 -3.17 6.02
C LEU A 25 -4.95 -1.89 5.18
N ILE A 26 -4.55 -0.77 5.78
CA ILE A 26 -4.36 0.49 5.04
C ILE A 26 -2.86 0.69 4.83
N TYR A 27 -2.45 0.75 3.57
CA TYR A 27 -1.10 1.15 3.20
C TYR A 27 -1.09 2.63 2.86
N MET A 28 -0.12 3.38 3.38
CA MET A 28 -0.02 4.82 3.13
C MET A 28 1.43 5.31 3.08
N THR A 29 1.68 6.31 2.24
CA THR A 29 2.97 7.01 2.15
C THR A 29 2.73 8.51 1.98
N CYS A 30 3.71 9.33 2.36
CA CYS A 30 3.80 10.74 1.97
C CYS A 30 4.63 10.91 0.68
N SER A 31 4.39 10.04 -0.31
CA SER A 31 5.10 10.03 -1.59
C SER A 31 4.11 10.06 -2.76
N LEU A 32 4.56 10.62 -3.88
CA LEU A 32 3.86 10.59 -5.17
C LEU A 32 4.52 9.63 -6.17
N PHE A 33 5.58 8.92 -5.78
CA PHE A 33 6.28 8.03 -6.69
C PHE A 33 5.53 6.70 -6.81
N GLU A 34 5.18 6.32 -8.04
CA GLU A 34 4.50 5.04 -8.34
C GLU A 34 5.24 3.83 -7.75
N ALA A 35 6.58 3.89 -7.72
CA ALA A 35 7.43 2.84 -7.16
C ALA A 35 7.19 2.57 -5.66
N GLU A 36 6.78 3.59 -4.91
CA GLU A 36 6.44 3.50 -3.48
C GLU A 36 4.94 3.27 -3.26
N ASN A 37 4.11 3.38 -4.30
CA ASN A 37 2.65 3.41 -4.18
C ASN A 37 2.02 2.25 -4.96
N GLU A 38 1.53 2.50 -6.17
CA GLU A 38 0.81 1.52 -6.99
C GLU A 38 1.66 0.27 -7.26
N ALA A 39 2.97 0.42 -7.47
CA ALA A 39 3.87 -0.70 -7.69
C ALA A 39 4.04 -1.57 -6.43
N GLN A 40 4.02 -0.98 -5.23
CA GLN A 40 4.04 -1.73 -3.97
C GLN A 40 2.77 -2.56 -3.82
N ILE A 41 1.62 -1.96 -4.10
CA ILE A 41 0.32 -2.63 -4.01
C ILE A 41 0.21 -3.75 -5.05
N ALA A 42 0.55 -3.48 -6.31
CA ALA A 42 0.52 -4.48 -7.37
C ALA A 42 1.47 -5.66 -7.05
N GLY A 43 2.68 -5.35 -6.57
CA GLY A 43 3.63 -6.37 -6.15
C GLY A 43 3.12 -7.21 -4.98
N PHE A 44 2.50 -6.59 -3.98
CA PHE A 44 1.91 -7.30 -2.85
C PHE A 44 0.77 -8.24 -3.28
N LEU A 45 -0.19 -7.75 -4.07
CA LEU A 45 -1.31 -8.55 -4.54
C LEU A 45 -0.89 -9.74 -5.40
N ALA A 46 0.19 -9.59 -6.19
CA ALA A 46 0.73 -10.68 -6.98
C ALA A 46 1.41 -11.77 -6.14
N ARG A 47 2.00 -11.41 -4.98
CA ARG A 47 2.75 -12.34 -4.12
C ARG A 47 1.92 -12.91 -2.96
N THR A 48 0.84 -12.26 -2.58
CA THR A 48 0.04 -12.61 -1.40
C THR A 48 -1.42 -12.87 -1.79
N PRO A 49 -1.77 -14.10 -2.22
CA PRO A 49 -3.13 -14.47 -2.55
C PRO A 49 -4.10 -14.27 -1.37
N GLY A 50 -5.39 -14.07 -1.68
CA GLY A 50 -6.43 -13.83 -0.67
C GLY A 50 -6.56 -12.37 -0.24
N TRP A 51 -5.88 -11.46 -0.92
CA TRP A 51 -6.02 -10.02 -0.73
C TRP A 51 -6.67 -9.36 -1.93
N GLN A 52 -7.43 -8.31 -1.67
CA GLN A 52 -8.12 -7.50 -2.68
C GLN A 52 -7.89 -6.03 -2.40
N ILE A 53 -7.71 -5.23 -3.46
CA ILE A 53 -7.66 -3.77 -3.34
C ILE A 53 -9.07 -3.18 -3.35
N GLY A 54 -9.30 -2.26 -2.43
CA GLY A 54 -10.50 -1.43 -2.36
C GLY A 54 -10.22 -0.05 -2.93
N ALA A 55 -10.64 0.98 -2.18
CA ALA A 55 -10.39 2.36 -2.56
C ALA A 55 -8.90 2.72 -2.49
N THR A 56 -8.45 3.51 -3.46
CA THR A 56 -7.16 4.20 -3.44
C THR A 56 -7.37 5.69 -3.56
N HIS A 57 -6.53 6.47 -2.90
CA HIS A 57 -6.59 7.93 -2.97
C HIS A 57 -5.19 8.51 -3.09
N ILE A 58 -5.04 9.52 -3.94
CA ILE A 58 -3.84 10.33 -4.06
C ILE A 58 -4.23 11.76 -3.77
N ASP A 59 -3.58 12.32 -2.77
CA ASP A 59 -3.53 13.76 -2.58
C ASP A 59 -2.27 14.29 -3.25
N THR A 60 -2.42 15.30 -4.09
CA THR A 60 -1.31 16.05 -4.67
C THR A 60 -1.09 17.33 -3.86
N PRO A 61 0.04 18.03 -4.00
CA PRO A 61 0.24 19.34 -3.38
C PRO A 61 -0.78 20.40 -3.82
N LEU A 62 -1.48 20.17 -4.94
CA LEU A 62 -2.56 21.03 -5.43
C LEU A 62 -3.91 20.72 -4.75
N SER A 63 -4.09 19.51 -4.22
CA SER A 63 -5.33 19.06 -3.57
C SER A 63 -5.22 18.91 -2.05
N ALA A 64 -4.00 18.75 -1.50
CA ALA A 64 -3.69 18.72 -0.06
C ALA A 64 -2.24 19.23 0.19
N SER A 65 -1.65 19.01 1.38
CA SER A 65 -0.34 19.61 1.74
C SER A 65 0.84 19.12 0.89
N ASP A 66 1.35 17.92 1.17
CA ASP A 66 2.72 17.52 0.78
C ASP A 66 2.76 16.38 -0.25
N GLY A 67 1.59 15.86 -0.62
CA GLY A 67 1.47 14.66 -1.43
C GLY A 67 1.29 13.40 -0.57
N PHE A 68 0.22 12.65 -0.78
CA PHE A 68 -0.06 11.42 -0.04
C PHE A 68 -0.68 10.37 -0.95
N PHE A 69 -0.36 9.11 -0.67
CA PHE A 69 -1.05 7.95 -1.25
C PHE A 69 -1.63 7.10 -0.14
N THR A 70 -2.83 6.57 -0.40
CA THR A 70 -3.46 5.56 0.46
C THR A 70 -4.09 4.46 -0.38
N ALA A 71 -3.97 3.22 0.09
CA ALA A 71 -4.64 2.06 -0.49
C ALA A 71 -5.26 1.21 0.61
N GLN A 72 -6.56 0.91 0.45
CA GLN A 72 -7.27 -0.04 1.31
C GLN A 72 -7.12 -1.45 0.74
N LEU A 73 -6.62 -2.37 1.56
CA LEU A 73 -6.48 -3.78 1.23
C LEU A 73 -7.40 -4.59 2.14
N ARG A 74 -8.18 -5.50 1.56
CA ARG A 74 -9.06 -6.39 2.31
C ARG A 74 -8.57 -7.82 2.22
N ARG A 75 -8.50 -8.50 3.36
CA ARG A 75 -8.25 -9.94 3.43
C ARG A 75 -9.56 -10.68 3.21
N SER A 76 -9.58 -11.57 2.21
CA SER A 76 -10.71 -12.47 1.93
C SER A 76 -10.84 -13.55 2.99
#